data_AF-A0A8J7AYL3-F1
#
_entry.id   AF-A0A8J7AYL3-F1
#
_cell.length_a   1.000
_cell.length_b   1.000
_cell.length_c   1.000
_cell.angle_alpha   90.00
_cell.angle_beta   90.00
_cell.angle_gamma   90.00
#
_symmetry.space_group_name_H-M   'P 1'
#
loop_
_entity.id
_entity.type
_entity.pdbx_description
1 polymer ?
#
loop_
_entity_poly.entity_id
_entity_poly.type
_entity_poly.pdbx_seq_one_letter_code
_entity_poly.pdbx_strand_id
1 'polypeptide(L)' 'MAAPQTCPVCGVKILVGIVGGDRVLFSAGPPGTRARLYARVCRYVDKAGCINKDGGSQSANPNDYYKPDTPR' A
#
# COMPACT_ATOMS: atom_id res chain seq x y z
N MET A 1 3.83 8.37 -18.66
CA MET A 1 4.14 8.31 -17.21
C MET A 1 2.80 8.32 -16.50
N ALA A 2 2.41 7.23 -15.83
CA ALA A 2 1.12 7.20 -15.14
C ALA A 2 1.19 8.09 -13.89
N ALA A 3 0.13 8.87 -13.64
CA ALA A 3 0.09 9.77 -12.49
C ALA A 3 0.03 8.96 -11.17
N PRO A 4 0.73 9.39 -10.11
CA PRO A 4 0.70 8.70 -8.83
C PRO A 4 -0.69 8.81 -8.19
N GLN A 5 -1.22 7.68 -7.71
CA GLN A 5 -2.51 7.63 -7.03
C GLN A 5 -2.31 7.89 -5.53
N THR A 6 -2.88 8.97 -5.01
CA THR A 6 -2.80 9.29 -3.57
C THR A 6 -4.08 8.89 -2.88
N CYS A 7 -3.99 8.16 -1.79
CA CYS A 7 -5.15 7.79 -0.99
C CYS A 7 -5.56 8.96 -0.09
N PRO A 8 -6.80 9.49 -0.22
CA PRO A 8 -7.26 10.60 0.62
C PRO A 8 -7.51 10.18 2.08
N VAL A 9 -7.60 8.88 2.37
CA VAL A 9 -7.89 8.38 3.72
C VAL A 9 -6.63 8.16 4.55
N CYS A 10 -5.59 7.56 3.97
CA CYS A 10 -4.35 7.25 4.68
C CYS A 10 -3.12 8.06 4.21
N GLY A 11 -3.26 8.90 3.18
CA GLY A 11 -2.17 9.72 2.65
C GLY A 11 -1.10 8.97 1.85
N VAL A 12 -1.25 7.65 1.69
CA VAL A 12 -0.31 6.80 0.95
C VAL A 12 -0.32 7.15 -0.54
N LYS A 13 0.86 7.16 -1.16
CA LYS A 13 1.01 7.40 -2.60
C LYS A 13 1.41 6.13 -3.33
N ILE A 14 0.70 5.76 -4.39
CA ILE A 14 1.04 4.66 -5.27
C ILE A 14 1.62 5.24 -6.56
N LEU A 15 2.89 4.97 -6.80
CA LEU A 15 3.58 5.24 -8.06
C LEU A 15 3.26 4.09 -9.03
N VAL A 16 2.31 4.33 -9.93
CA VAL A 16 1.88 3.35 -10.93
C VAL A 16 2.78 3.46 -12.17
N GLY A 17 3.14 2.32 -12.77
CA GLY A 17 3.84 2.32 -14.06
C GLY A 17 5.29 2.84 -14.01
N ILE A 18 5.97 2.69 -12.87
CA ILE A 18 7.41 2.87 -12.80
C ILE A 18 8.14 1.61 -13.32
N VAL A 19 9.36 1.80 -13.81
CA VAL A 19 10.23 0.69 -14.26
C VAL A 19 10.47 -0.25 -13.07
N GLY A 20 10.01 -1.51 -13.17
CA GLY A 20 10.05 -2.49 -12.09
C GLY A 20 8.73 -2.75 -11.35
N GLY A 21 7.62 -2.13 -11.78
CA GLY A 21 6.27 -2.39 -11.26
C GLY A 21 5.78 -1.37 -10.23
N ASP A 22 4.52 -1.47 -9.80
CA ASP A 22 3.91 -0.48 -8.91
C ASP A 22 4.63 -0.38 -7.55
N ARG A 23 4.90 0.84 -7.10
CA ARG A 23 5.53 1.10 -5.78
C ARG A 23 4.66 1.98 -4.91
N VAL A 24 4.56 1.62 -3.65
CA VAL A 24 3.75 2.31 -2.65
C VAL A 24 4.67 3.06 -1.69
N LEU A 25 4.46 4.36 -1.56
CA LEU A 25 5.12 5.23 -0.61
C LEU A 25 4.22 5.43 0.61
N PHE A 26 4.66 4.87 1.74
CA PHE A 26 4.03 5.09 3.03
C PHE A 26 4.52 6.41 3.63
N SER A 27 3.70 7.04 4.47
CA SER A 27 4.06 8.27 5.19
C SER A 27 5.20 8.06 6.19
N ALA A 28 5.41 6.83 6.65
CA ALA A 28 6.50 6.43 7.53
C ALA A 28 7.03 5.05 7.14
N GLY A 29 8.36 4.91 7.14
CA GLY A 29 9.04 3.65 6.83
C GLY A 29 9.37 3.44 5.34
N PRO A 30 9.88 2.25 5.00
CA PRO A 30 10.31 1.96 3.64
C PRO A 30 9.11 1.83 2.69
N PRO A 31 9.30 2.16 1.40
CA PRO A 31 8.30 1.93 0.39
C PRO A 31 7.98 0.43 0.26
N GLY A 32 6.74 0.11 -0.08
CA GLY A 32 6.26 -1.26 -0.25
C GLY A 32 5.44 -1.44 -1.53
N THR A 33 4.56 -2.43 -1.50
CA THR A 33 3.70 -2.84 -2.63
C THR A 33 2.23 -2.62 -2.31
N ARG A 34 1.35 -2.79 -3.32
CA ARG A 34 -0.11 -2.74 -3.12
C ARG A 34 -0.56 -3.82 -2.13
N ALA A 35 0.00 -5.03 -2.20
CA ALA A 35 -0.20 -6.09 -1.21
C ALA A 35 0.05 -5.60 0.23
N ARG A 36 1.19 -4.93 0.47
CA ARG A 36 1.55 -4.36 1.78
C ARG A 36 0.59 -3.28 2.26
N LEU A 37 0.13 -2.43 1.34
CA LEU A 37 -0.83 -1.36 1.64
C LEU A 37 -2.16 -1.93 2.12
N TYR A 38 -2.65 -2.96 1.44
CA TYR A 38 -3.86 -3.66 1.83
C TYR A 38 -3.71 -4.32 3.20
N ALA A 39 -2.66 -5.14 3.36
CA ALA A 39 -2.42 -5.93 4.57
C ALA A 39 -2.27 -5.09 5.85
N ARG A 40 -1.73 -3.87 5.74
CA ARG A 40 -1.44 -3.00 6.89
C ARG A 40 -2.43 -1.88 7.11
N VAL A 41 -3.07 -1.38 6.05
CA VAL A 41 -3.88 -0.15 6.13
C VAL A 41 -5.27 -0.39 5.56
N CYS A 42 -5.42 -0.62 4.26
CA CYS A 42 -6.76 -0.61 3.63
C CYS A 42 -7.68 -1.73 4.12
N ARG A 43 -7.15 -2.86 4.62
CA ARG A 43 -7.96 -3.90 5.28
C ARG A 43 -8.62 -3.41 6.57
N TYR A 44 -7.98 -2.51 7.31
CA TYR A 44 -8.49 -1.98 8.58
C TYR A 44 -9.25 -0.66 8.41
N VAL A 45 -9.10 -0.01 7.25
CA VAL A 45 -9.77 1.26 6.94
C VAL A 45 -11.13 0.98 6.34
N ASP A 46 -12.17 1.06 7.17
CA ASP A 46 -13.55 0.94 6.73
C ASP A 46 -14.17 2.26 6.22
N LYS A 47 -13.45 2.96 5.33
CA LYS A 47 -13.96 4.18 4.68
C LYS A 47 -13.98 4.00 3.17
N ALA A 48 -15.00 4.54 2.50
CA ALA A 48 -15.24 4.41 1.06
C ALA A 48 -14.22 5.16 0.16
N GLY A 49 -12.99 5.41 0.64
CA GLY A 49 -11.95 6.15 -0.09
C GLY A 49 -10.57 5.51 -0.08
N CYS A 50 -10.42 4.28 0.46
CA CYS A 50 -9.14 3.58 0.36
C CYS A 50 -8.95 3.07 -1.07
N ILE A 51 -7.90 3.52 -1.74
CA ILE A 51 -7.60 3.19 -3.16
C ILE A 51 -7.24 1.71 -3.38
N ASN A 52 -7.21 0.90 -2.31
CA ASN A 52 -6.76 -0.48 -2.33
C ASN A 52 -7.55 -1.35 -1.33
N LYS A 53 -8.89 -1.16 -1.24
CA LYS A 53 -9.75 -1.98 -0.34
C LYS A 53 -9.84 -3.44 -0.76
N ASP A 54 -9.71 -3.76 -2.03
CA ASP A 54 -9.84 -5.15 -2.52
C ASP A 54 -8.49 -5.89 -2.62
N GLY A 55 -7.41 -5.32 -2.08
CA GLY A 55 -6.05 -5.85 -2.28
C GLY A 55 -5.42 -5.50 -3.63
N GLY A 56 -6.22 -4.94 -4.56
CA GLY A 56 -5.79 -4.69 -5.93
C GLY A 56 -5.53 -5.99 -6.67
N SER A 57 -4.71 -5.95 -7.72
CA SER A 57 -4.35 -7.14 -8.52
C SER A 57 -3.35 -8.08 -7.83
N GLN A 58 -2.90 -7.76 -6.60
CA GLN A 58 -1.86 -8.50 -5.90
C GLN A 58 -2.42 -9.07 -4.59
N SER A 59 -2.37 -10.39 -4.44
CA SER A 59 -2.70 -11.04 -3.18
C SER A 59 -1.66 -10.69 -2.11
N ALA A 60 -2.11 -10.34 -0.90
CA ALA A 60 -1.20 -10.07 0.21
C ALA A 60 -0.54 -11.37 0.70
N ASN A 61 0.79 -11.36 0.82
CA ASN A 61 1.52 -12.50 1.37
C ASN A 61 1.64 -12.39 2.90
N PRO A 62 1.90 -13.48 3.63
CA PRO A 62 2.11 -13.45 5.09
C PRO A 62 3.19 -12.45 5.55
N ASN A 63 4.19 -12.17 4.71
CA ASN A 63 5.26 -11.21 4.98
C ASN A 63 4.87 -9.74 4.74
N ASP A 64 3.76 -9.47 4.06
CA ASP A 64 3.24 -8.11 3.86
C ASP A 64 2.57 -7.55 5.11
N TYR A 65 2.06 -8.44 5.97
CA TYR A 65 1.42 -8.07 7.22
C TYR A 65 2.37 -7.29 8.15
N TYR A 66 1.77 -6.53 9.05
CA TYR A 66 2.51 -5.79 10.07
C TYR A 66 3.19 -6.80 11.01
N LYS A 67 4.51 -6.69 11.14
CA LYS A 67 5.33 -7.48 12.07
C LYS A 67 5.94 -6.52 13.09
N PRO A 68 5.39 -6.43 14.31
CA PRO A 68 5.88 -5.50 15.33
C PRO A 68 7.32 -5.79 15.77
N ASP A 69 7.79 -7.03 15.62
CA ASP A 69 9.09 -7.50 16.13
C ASP A 69 10.28 -7.27 15.20
N THR A 70 10.10 -6.60 14.05
CA THR A 70 11.24 -6.21 13.20
C THR A 70 11.77 -4.85 13.64
N PRO A 71 12.99 -4.77 14.21
CA PRO A 71 13.59 -3.48 14.59
C PRO A 71 13.69 -2.57 13.36
N ARG A 72 13.32 -1.31 13.56
CA ARG A 72 13.28 -0.25 12.56
C ARG A 72 14.68 0.22 12.16
#